data_AF-A0A4Q4TY20-F1
#
_entry.id   AF-A0A4Q4TY20-F1
#
_cell.length_a   1.000
_cell.length_b   1.000
_cell.length_c   1.000
_cell.angle_alpha   90.00
_cell.angle_beta   90.00
_cell.angle_gamma   90.00
#
_symmetry.space_group_name_H-M   'P 1'
#
loop_
_entity.id
_entity.type
_entity.pdbx_description
1 polymer ?
#
loop_
_entity_poly.entity_id
_entity_poly.type
_entity_poly.pdbx_seq_one_letter_code
_entity_poly.pdbx_strand_id
1 'polypeptide(L)'
;MVVSHRRGNKYRQIGLAVGEIDTNITFLVDASVFWGPNFLTSALAPFEDMGLYLVGTNKRVRVSARDDLQLCLPVGFFGSTYLGRHNFEIRATNTIDGGLFAVSGRAMGTRTAFLKTSKSSMAF
;
A
#
# COMPACT_ATOMS: atom_id res chain seq x y z
N MET A 1 -6.83 -12.99 -2.03
CA MET A 1 -6.24 -13.88 -3.06
C MET A 1 -4.73 -13.67 -3.07
N VAL A 2 -3.94 -14.74 -3.17
CA VAL A 2 -2.47 -14.66 -3.30
C VAL A 2 -2.11 -15.27 -4.65
N VAL A 3 -1.44 -14.50 -5.51
CA VAL A 3 -1.00 -14.95 -6.85
C VAL A 3 0.52 -15.02 -6.87
N SER A 4 1.06 -16.21 -7.11
CA SER A 4 2.49 -16.41 -7.31
C SER A 4 2.83 -16.40 -8.80
N HIS A 5 4.01 -15.89 -9.14
CA HIS A 5 4.52 -15.91 -10.52
C HIS A 5 5.98 -16.37 -10.53
N ARG A 6 6.40 -17.09 -11.57
CA ARG A 6 7.74 -17.69 -11.67
C ARG A 6 8.87 -16.66 -11.61
N ARG A 7 8.61 -15.41 -12.00
CA ARG A 7 9.51 -14.26 -11.80
C ARG A 7 8.88 -13.30 -10.80
N GLY A 8 9.65 -12.80 -9.85
CA GLY A 8 9.23 -11.80 -8.87
C GLY A 8 8.97 -10.44 -9.52
N ASN A 9 7.85 -10.31 -10.24
CA ASN A 9 7.40 -9.06 -10.83
C ASN A 9 5.99 -8.73 -10.33
N LYS A 10 5.91 -7.68 -9.50
CA LYS A 10 4.69 -7.21 -8.86
C LYS A 10 3.61 -6.81 -9.86
N TYR A 11 3.97 -6.11 -10.94
CA TYR A 11 3.02 -5.71 -11.97
C TYR A 11 2.35 -6.91 -12.65
N ARG A 12 3.12 -7.96 -12.93
CA ARG A 12 2.57 -9.18 -13.53
C ARG A 12 1.65 -9.94 -12.58
N GLN A 13 2.00 -10.02 -11.29
CA GLN A 13 1.14 -10.61 -10.27
C GLN A 13 -0.19 -9.86 -10.14
N ILE A 14 -0.14 -8.52 -10.11
CA ILE A 14 -1.34 -7.68 -10.09
C ILE A 14 -2.16 -7.88 -11.37
N GLY A 15 -1.51 -7.87 -12.55
CA GLY A 15 -2.19 -8.07 -13.83
C GLY A 15 -2.93 -9.41 -13.91
N LEU A 16 -2.34 -10.49 -13.41
CA LEU A 16 -3.02 -11.80 -13.33
C LEU A 16 -4.17 -11.74 -12.32
N ALA A 17 -3.94 -11.17 -11.14
CA ALA A 17 -4.92 -11.11 -10.07
C ALA A 17 -6.16 -10.27 -10.42
N VAL A 18 -5.99 -9.12 -11.06
CA VAL A 18 -7.06 -8.13 -11.27
C VAL A 18 -8.23 -8.66 -12.10
N GLY A 19 -8.02 -9.70 -12.92
CA GLY A 19 -9.11 -10.34 -13.68
C GLY A 19 -10.12 -11.07 -12.79
N GLU A 20 -9.64 -11.62 -11.68
CA GLU A 20 -10.41 -12.48 -10.77
C GLU A 20 -11.04 -11.70 -9.59
N ILE A 21 -10.88 -10.37 -9.55
CA ILE A 21 -11.38 -9.56 -8.44
C ILE A 21 -12.78 -9.02 -8.78
N ASP A 22 -13.78 -9.46 -8.02
CA ASP A 22 -15.16 -9.02 -8.18
C ASP A 22 -15.58 -7.90 -7.23
N THR A 23 -14.77 -7.61 -6.21
CA THR A 23 -15.06 -6.53 -5.25
C THR A 23 -14.84 -5.15 -5.87
N ASN A 24 -15.63 -4.15 -5.47
CA ASN A 24 -15.50 -2.76 -5.95
C ASN A 24 -14.21 -2.07 -5.51
N ILE A 25 -13.64 -2.52 -4.38
CA ILE A 25 -12.41 -2.00 -3.79
C ILE A 25 -11.40 -3.13 -3.73
N THR A 26 -10.16 -2.83 -4.11
CA THR A 26 -9.02 -3.74 -4.05
C THR A 26 -7.95 -3.16 -3.13
N PHE A 27 -7.47 -3.97 -2.19
CA PHE A 27 -6.27 -3.66 -1.42
C PHE A 27 -5.07 -4.42 -1.98
N LEU A 28 -4.02 -3.69 -2.35
CA LEU A 28 -2.72 -4.24 -2.72
C LEU A 28 -1.85 -4.21 -1.48
N VAL A 29 -1.45 -5.39 -1.00
CA VAL A 29 -0.63 -5.50 0.20
C VAL A 29 0.53 -6.46 -0.01
N ASP A 30 1.73 -6.02 0.39
CA ASP A 30 2.94 -6.82 0.35
C ASP A 30 2.90 -7.93 1.41
N ALA A 31 3.54 -9.07 1.12
CA ALA A 31 3.60 -10.21 2.01
C ALA A 31 4.25 -9.93 3.38
N SER A 32 5.05 -8.87 3.48
CA SER A 32 5.73 -8.45 4.72
C SER A 32 4.90 -7.53 5.61
N VAL A 33 3.69 -7.16 5.21
CA VAL A 33 2.85 -6.23 5.99
C VAL A 33 2.04 -6.99 7.02
N PHE A 34 2.07 -6.47 8.24
CA PHE A 34 1.20 -6.89 9.34
C PHE A 34 0.21 -5.76 9.61
N TRP A 35 -1.06 -6.11 9.82
CA TRP A 35 -2.11 -5.14 10.13
C TRP A 35 -2.99 -5.62 11.27
N GLY A 36 -3.57 -4.68 12.01
CA GLY A 36 -4.48 -4.97 13.12
C GLY A 36 -5.90 -5.30 12.65
N PRO A 37 -6.79 -5.76 13.55
CA PRO A 37 -8.15 -6.18 13.21
C PRO A 37 -8.99 -5.05 12.59
N ASN A 38 -8.74 -3.80 12.99
CA ASN A 38 -9.51 -2.64 12.52
C ASN A 38 -8.94 -2.02 11.23
N PHE A 39 -7.89 -2.60 10.65
CA PHE A 39 -7.20 -2.03 9.50
C PHE A 39 -8.15 -1.80 8.31
N LEU A 40 -8.92 -2.82 7.93
CA LEU A 40 -9.83 -2.72 6.80
C LEU A 40 -10.95 -1.71 7.06
N THR A 41 -11.50 -1.66 8.28
CA THR A 41 -12.52 -0.67 8.66
C THR A 41 -12.01 0.75 8.46
N SER A 42 -10.82 1.07 8.98
CA SER A 42 -10.24 2.40 8.84
C SER A 42 -9.81 2.70 7.40
N ALA A 43 -9.33 1.71 6.66
CA ALA A 43 -8.87 1.88 5.29
C ALA A 43 -10.01 1.95 4.25
N LEU A 44 -11.19 1.41 4.59
CA LEU A 44 -12.39 1.47 3.75
C LEU A 44 -13.17 2.77 3.93
N ALA A 45 -13.13 3.38 5.12
CA ALA A 45 -13.89 4.60 5.42
C ALA A 45 -13.76 5.72 4.37
N PRO A 46 -12.57 6.02 3.79
CA PRO A 46 -12.47 7.07 2.79
C PRO A 46 -13.21 6.76 1.47
N PHE A 47 -13.51 5.49 1.17
CA PHE A 47 -14.22 5.11 -0.06
C PHE A 47 -15.74 5.37 -0.01
N GLU A 48 -16.27 5.80 1.14
CA GLU A 48 -17.64 6.32 1.26
C GLU A 48 -17.85 7.53 0.34
N ASP A 49 -16.80 8.32 0.10
CA ASP A 49 -16.78 9.34 -0.94
C ASP A 49 -16.53 8.69 -2.32
N MET A 50 -17.50 8.82 -3.22
CA MET A 50 -17.40 8.30 -4.59
C MET A 50 -16.28 8.97 -5.40
N GLY A 51 -15.86 10.18 -5.05
CA GLY A 51 -14.75 10.90 -5.68
C GLY A 51 -13.35 10.38 -5.29
N LEU A 52 -13.25 9.57 -4.23
CA LEU A 52 -11.97 9.02 -3.77
C LEU A 52 -11.60 7.74 -4.53
N TYR A 53 -10.41 7.75 -5.14
CA TYR A 53 -9.92 6.65 -5.99
C TYR A 53 -8.80 5.83 -5.37
N LEU A 54 -8.04 6.42 -4.45
CA LEU A 54 -6.81 5.86 -3.90
C LEU A 54 -6.71 6.21 -2.42
N VAL A 55 -6.40 5.20 -1.59
CA VAL A 55 -6.18 5.36 -0.16
C VAL A 55 -4.80 4.82 0.20
N GLY A 56 -3.95 5.72 0.70
CA GLY A 56 -2.65 5.37 1.29
C GLY A 56 -2.78 5.00 2.77
N THR A 57 -1.93 4.08 3.23
CA THR A 57 -1.89 3.67 4.64
C THR A 57 -0.71 4.29 5.37
N ASN A 58 -0.87 4.55 6.68
CA ASN A 58 0.22 4.92 7.56
C ASN A 58 1.03 3.66 7.93
N LYS A 59 2.36 3.73 7.74
CA LYS A 59 3.25 2.58 7.89
C LYS A 59 4.18 2.77 9.08
N ARG A 60 4.42 1.70 9.81
CA ARG A 60 5.38 1.69 10.92
C ARG A 60 6.30 0.49 10.79
N VAL A 61 7.58 0.69 11.11
CA VAL A 61 8.52 -0.43 11.22
C VAL A 61 8.16 -1.26 12.44
N ARG A 62 8.11 -2.57 12.25
CA ARG A 62 8.04 -3.54 13.33
C ARG A 62 9.42 -4.19 13.45
N VAL A 63 10.07 -3.98 14.59
CA VAL A 63 11.31 -4.68 14.94
C VAL A 63 10.93 -5.95 15.69
N SER A 64 11.42 -7.11 15.25
CA SER A 64 11.21 -8.37 15.96
C SER A 64 12.28 -8.54 17.02
N ALA A 65 11.90 -8.97 18.22
CA ALA A 65 12.85 -9.23 19.32
C ALA A 65 13.82 -10.40 19.04
N ARG A 66 13.63 -11.11 17.92
CA ARG A 66 14.46 -12.25 17.49
C ARG A 66 15.66 -11.85 16.64
N ASP A 67 15.77 -10.58 16.26
CA ASP A 67 16.81 -10.10 15.36
C ASP A 67 18.00 -9.55 16.17
N ASP A 68 19.23 -9.79 15.70
CA ASP A 68 20.45 -9.31 16.34
C ASP A 68 20.39 -7.80 16.58
N LEU A 69 20.37 -7.38 17.85
CA LEU A 69 20.16 -5.99 18.27
C LEU A 69 21.12 -5.02 17.58
N GLN A 70 22.36 -5.45 17.32
CA GLN A 70 23.40 -4.64 16.66
C GLN A 70 23.09 -4.33 15.18
N LEU A 71 22.45 -5.25 14.45
CA LEU A 71 22.03 -5.03 13.06
C LEU A 71 20.66 -4.34 12.99
N CYS A 72 19.80 -4.62 13.98
CA CYS A 72 18.44 -4.11 14.03
C CYS A 72 18.37 -2.62 14.40
N LEU A 73 19.31 -2.11 15.20
CA LEU A 73 19.30 -0.70 15.61
C LEU A 73 19.50 0.27 14.44
N PRO A 74 20.53 0.13 13.57
CA PRO A 74 20.68 1.03 12.43
C PRO A 74 19.55 0.88 11.41
N VAL A 75 19.23 -0.36 11.01
CA VAL A 75 18.21 -0.63 9.98
C VAL A 75 16.82 -0.23 10.45
N GLY A 76 16.47 -0.53 11.70
CA GLY A 76 15.23 -0.14 12.33
C GLY A 76 15.12 1.38 12.46
N PHE A 77 16.20 2.06 12.86
CA PHE A 77 16.23 3.52 12.96
C PHE A 77 16.03 4.21 11.61
N PHE A 78 16.82 3.84 10.59
CA PHE A 78 16.70 4.43 9.25
C PHE A 78 15.34 4.08 8.62
N GLY A 79 14.87 2.84 8.77
CA GLY A 79 13.56 2.42 8.27
C GLY A 79 12.41 3.16 8.93
N SER A 80 12.47 3.34 10.25
CA SER A 80 11.46 4.08 11.01
C SER A 80 11.45 5.56 10.64
N THR A 81 12.63 6.17 10.52
CA THR A 81 12.77 7.58 10.13
C THR A 81 12.26 7.80 8.71
N TYR A 82 12.60 6.93 7.77
CA TYR A 82 12.10 6.97 6.39
C TYR A 82 10.57 6.86 6.33
N LEU A 83 9.99 5.86 7.01
CA LEU A 83 8.54 5.71 7.04
C LEU A 83 7.85 6.89 7.71
N GLY A 84 8.40 7.38 8.83
CA GLY A 84 7.88 8.55 9.54
C GLY A 84 7.84 9.79 8.66
N ARG A 85 8.94 10.11 7.98
CA ARG A 85 9.03 11.22 7.03
C ARG A 85 8.02 11.06 5.88
N HIS A 86 7.95 9.88 5.27
CA HIS A 86 7.05 9.63 4.15
C HIS A 86 5.57 9.73 4.55
N ASN A 87 5.19 9.23 5.73
CA ASN A 87 3.84 9.39 6.26
C ASN A 87 3.51 10.87 6.53
N PHE A 88 4.49 11.65 6.99
CA PHE A 88 4.32 13.09 7.21
C PHE A 88 4.11 13.83 5.89
N GLU A 89 4.96 13.58 4.88
CA GLU A 89 4.88 14.22 3.57
C GLU A 89 3.52 13.99 2.89
N ILE A 90 3.05 12.73 2.79
CA ILE A 90 1.76 12.41 2.16
C ILE A 90 0.60 13.13 2.86
N ARG A 91 0.61 13.16 4.20
CA ARG A 91 -0.46 13.82 4.96
C ARG A 91 -0.40 15.33 4.80
N ALA A 92 0.80 15.92 4.82
CA ALA A 92 0.99 17.34 4.65
C ALA A 92 0.50 17.81 3.29
N THR A 93 0.88 17.15 2.18
CA THR A 93 0.38 17.52 0.85
C THR A 93 -1.13 17.35 0.78
N ASN A 94 -1.65 16.21 1.23
CA ASN A 94 -3.09 15.95 1.16
C ASN A 94 -3.91 16.95 2.00
N THR A 95 -3.35 17.50 3.08
CA THR A 95 -4.00 18.56 3.88
C THR A 95 -3.87 19.95 3.24
N ILE A 96 -2.74 20.27 2.59
CA ILE A 96 -2.49 21.60 2.03
C ILE A 96 -3.28 21.81 0.74
N ASP A 97 -3.20 20.87 -0.20
CA ASP A 97 -3.75 21.03 -1.55
C ASP A 97 -4.64 19.86 -2.01
N GLY A 98 -4.89 18.87 -1.14
CA GLY A 98 -5.61 17.65 -1.51
C GLY A 98 -4.80 16.71 -2.40
N GLY A 99 -3.52 17.02 -2.64
CA GLY A 99 -2.61 16.27 -3.47
C GLY A 99 -1.97 15.09 -2.75
N LEU A 100 -1.55 14.11 -3.53
CA LEU A 100 -1.01 12.85 -3.03
C LEU A 100 0.42 12.69 -3.55
N PHE A 101 1.41 13.07 -2.74
CA PHE A 101 2.82 13.10 -3.17
C PHE A 101 3.31 11.79 -3.82
N ALA A 102 3.37 10.70 -3.07
CA ALA A 102 3.74 9.38 -3.58
C ALA A 102 3.18 8.30 -2.66
N VAL A 103 2.23 7.50 -3.13
CA VAL A 103 1.69 6.39 -2.33
C VAL A 103 2.59 5.17 -2.43
N SER A 104 3.17 4.79 -1.30
CA SER A 104 3.89 3.52 -1.22
C SER A 104 2.95 2.33 -1.52
N GLY A 105 3.33 1.53 -2.52
CA GLY A 105 2.61 0.32 -2.91
C GLY A 105 2.67 -0.83 -1.90
N ARG A 106 3.25 -0.64 -0.71
CA ARG A 106 3.35 -1.69 0.33
C ARG A 106 1.98 -2.11 0.87
N ALA A 107 1.10 -1.14 1.07
CA ALA A 107 -0.28 -1.34 1.51
C ALA A 107 -1.10 -0.14 1.06
N MET A 108 -1.96 -0.34 0.07
CA MET A 108 -2.83 0.71 -0.47
C MET A 108 -4.17 0.13 -0.92
N GLY A 109 -5.22 0.94 -0.84
CA GLY A 109 -6.54 0.63 -1.38
C GLY A 109 -6.82 1.43 -2.64
N THR A 110 -7.52 0.85 -3.60
CA THR A 110 -8.02 1.59 -4.77
C THR A 110 -9.33 0.98 -5.29
N ARG A 111 -10.10 1.77 -6.03
CA ARG A 111 -11.29 1.25 -6.72
C ARG A 111 -10.86 0.28 -7.82
N THR A 112 -11.43 -0.92 -7.81
CA THR A 112 -11.06 -2.02 -8.71
C THR A 112 -11.22 -1.66 -10.18
N ALA A 113 -12.20 -0.82 -10.51
CA ALA A 113 -12.40 -0.29 -11.87
C ALA A 113 -11.12 0.34 -12.44
N PHE A 114 -10.34 1.07 -11.64
CA PHE A 114 -9.12 1.73 -12.09
C PHE A 114 -7.99 0.74 -12.37
N LEU A 115 -7.88 -0.29 -11.54
CA LEU A 115 -6.93 -1.38 -11.76
C LEU A 115 -7.27 -2.19 -13.01
N LYS A 116 -8.57 -2.38 -13.29
CA LYS A 116 -9.03 -3.09 -14.50
C LYS A 116 -8.82 -2.24 -15.76
N THR A 117 -9.08 -0.93 -15.70
CA THR A 117 -8.87 -0.02 -16.84
C THR A 117 -7.39 0.08 -17.23
N SER A 118 -6.46 0.08 -16.28
CA SER A 118 -5.03 0.21 -16.61
C SER A 118 -4.44 -0.99 -17.37
N LYS A 119 -5.09 -2.17 -17.35
CA LYS A 119 -4.71 -3.29 -18.23
C LYS A 119 -4.73 -2.92 -19.71
N SER A 120 -5.57 -1.95 -20.10
CA SER A 120 -5.70 -1.48 -21.48
C SER A 120 -4.63 -0.45 -21.86
N SER A 121 -3.87 0.10 -20.91
CA SER A 121 -2.98 1.25 -21.14
C SER A 121 -1.64 1.22 -20.39
N MET A 122 -1.18 0.08 -19.88
CA MET A 122 0.17 -0.04 -19.30
C MET A 122 1.26 -0.07 -20.40
N ALA A 123 1.35 1.02 -21.15
CA ALA A 123 2.55 1.51 -21.79
C ALA A 123 2.92 2.80 -21.04
N PHE A 124 3.82 2.67 -20.06
CA PHE A 124 4.68 3.76 -19.62
C PHE A 124 6.10 3.38 -20.04
#